data_AF-G0HD54-F1
#
_entry.id   AF-G0HD54-F1
#
_cell.length_a   1.000
_cell.length_b   1.000
_cell.length_c   1.000
_cell.angle_alpha   90.00
_cell.angle_beta   90.00
_cell.angle_gamma   90.00
#
_symmetry.space_group_name_H-M   'P 1'
#
loop_
_entity.id
_entity.type
_entity.pdbx_description
1 polymer ?
#
loop_
_entity_poly.entity_id
_entity_poly.type
_entity_poly.pdbx_seq_one_letter_code
_entity_poly.pdbx_strand_id
1 'polypeptide(L)'
;MTRQPRRPIKGLLREREVKIKSVSDGIDPETSSGRLMLGMLGTLAEYERELITERVNAGIAAAKAQGTRFGRPPVDPEVVDRKLAIVAEERAKGRSAEDAASMVGWSRATLYRHLQGAKRRQSALTD
;
A
#
# COMPACT_ATOMS: atom_id res chain seq x y z
N MET A 1 -14.46 -7.40 1.88
CA MET A 1 -13.45 -8.35 2.36
C MET A 1 -12.39 -7.61 3.15
N THR A 2 -12.60 -7.46 4.45
CA THR A 2 -11.63 -6.84 5.36
C THR A 2 -10.47 -7.82 5.51
N ARG A 3 -9.26 -7.46 5.06
CA ARG A 3 -8.06 -8.28 5.31
C ARG A 3 -7.88 -8.34 6.83
N GLN A 4 -8.15 -9.50 7.45
CA GLN A 4 -7.78 -9.70 8.84
C GLN A 4 -6.26 -9.51 8.96
N PRO A 5 -5.78 -8.80 10.01
CA PRO A 5 -4.35 -8.65 10.24
C PRO A 5 -3.72 -10.04 10.39
N ARG A 6 -2.59 -10.27 9.72
CA ARG A 6 -1.82 -11.52 9.88
C ARG A 6 -1.41 -11.61 11.35
N ARG A 7 -1.94 -12.61 12.06
CA ARG A 7 -1.57 -12.86 13.46
C ARG A 7 -0.07 -13.15 13.53
N PRO A 8 0.66 -12.60 14.52
CA PRO A 8 2.07 -12.93 14.70
C PRO A 8 2.23 -14.42 15.00
N ILE A 9 3.22 -15.05 14.36
CA ILE A 9 3.53 -16.49 14.48
C ILE A 9 3.66 -16.93 15.94
N LYS A 10 4.22 -16.08 16.81
CA LYS A 10 4.38 -16.33 18.25
C LYS A 10 3.06 -16.65 18.96
N GLY A 11 1.96 -15.96 18.61
CA GLY A 11 0.64 -16.21 19.20
C GLY A 11 0.01 -17.51 18.69
N LEU A 12 0.13 -17.73 17.37
CA LEU A 12 -0.43 -18.90 16.70
C LEU A 12 0.15 -20.24 17.19
N LEU A 13 1.44 -20.26 17.53
CA LEU A 13 2.12 -21.48 17.97
C LEU A 13 1.81 -21.81 19.43
N ARG A 14 1.72 -20.79 20.29
CA ARG A 14 1.35 -20.97 21.70
C ARG A 14 -0.10 -21.45 21.85
N GLU A 15 -1.02 -20.88 21.08
CA GLU A 15 -2.44 -21.31 21.05
C GLU A 15 -2.61 -22.78 20.61
N ARG A 16 -1.62 -23.32 19.88
CA ARG A 16 -1.63 -24.69 19.36
C ARG A 16 -0.68 -25.63 20.11
N GLU A 17 -0.12 -25.18 21.23
CA GLU A 17 0.84 -25.93 22.05
C GLU A 17 2.04 -26.48 21.26
N VAL A 18 2.42 -25.81 20.16
CA VAL A 18 3.54 -26.20 19.32
C VAL A 18 4.84 -25.69 19.95
N LYS A 19 5.73 -26.62 20.27
CA LYS A 19 7.07 -26.34 20.79
C LYS A 19 8.05 -26.12 19.64
N ILE A 20 8.93 -25.13 19.80
CA ILE A 20 9.99 -24.83 18.83
C ILE A 20 11.32 -24.91 19.55
N LYS A 21 12.32 -25.53 18.93
CA LYS A 21 13.70 -25.54 19.40
C LYS A 21 14.60 -25.23 18.23
N SER A 22 15.53 -24.29 18.40
CA SER A 22 16.60 -24.12 17.42
C SER A 22 17.63 -25.21 17.62
N VAL A 23 17.80 -26.07 16.61
CA VAL A 23 18.79 -27.16 16.65
C VAL A 23 20.19 -26.61 16.44
N SER A 24 20.36 -25.68 15.49
CA SER A 24 21.66 -25.10 15.14
C SER A 24 22.21 -24.20 16.24
N ASP A 25 21.36 -23.37 16.83
CA ASP A 25 21.78 -22.40 17.87
C ASP A 25 21.68 -23.00 19.28
N GLY A 26 21.15 -24.22 19.41
CA GLY A 26 20.91 -24.88 20.69
C GLY A 26 19.86 -24.20 21.58
N ILE A 27 19.07 -23.26 21.04
CA ILE A 27 18.13 -22.46 21.81
C ILE A 27 16.84 -23.25 22.06
N ASP A 28 16.61 -23.58 23.32
CA ASP A 28 15.43 -24.30 23.80
C ASP A 28 14.55 -23.40 24.70
N PRO A 29 13.37 -22.94 24.22
CA PRO A 29 12.46 -22.11 24.99
C PRO A 29 11.88 -22.78 26.24
N GLU A 30 12.05 -24.09 26.42
CA GLU A 30 11.62 -24.79 27.65
C GLU A 30 12.62 -24.57 28.80
N THR A 31 13.86 -24.18 28.48
CA THR A 31 14.88 -23.85 29.48
C THR A 31 14.83 -22.38 29.90
N SER A 32 15.25 -22.07 31.14
CA SER A 32 15.37 -20.69 31.61
C SER A 32 16.32 -19.86 30.74
N SER A 33 17.49 -20.43 30.41
CA SER A 33 18.50 -19.79 29.55
C SER A 33 18.00 -19.55 28.13
N GLY A 34 17.30 -20.51 27.53
CA GLY A 34 16.74 -20.34 26.18
C GLY A 34 15.62 -19.31 26.12
N ARG A 35 14.77 -19.20 27.16
CA ARG A 35 13.79 -18.09 27.25
C ARG A 35 14.46 -16.72 27.32
N LEU A 36 15.54 -16.61 28.10
CA LEU A 36 16.32 -15.38 28.20
C LEU A 36 16.93 -15.00 26.84
N MET A 37 17.60 -15.94 26.17
CA MET A 37 18.17 -15.71 24.83
C MET A 37 17.11 -15.30 23.81
N LEU A 38 15.95 -15.98 23.77
CA LEU A 38 14.86 -15.59 22.88
C LEU A 38 14.30 -14.20 23.19
N GLY A 39 14.24 -13.84 24.47
CA GLY A 39 13.87 -12.48 24.88
C GLY A 39 14.84 -11.44 24.34
N MET A 40 16.15 -11.65 24.56
CA MET A 40 17.20 -10.76 24.06
C MET A 40 17.18 -10.64 22.53
N LEU A 41 17.07 -11.75 21.81
CA LEU A 41 16.96 -11.75 20.35
C LEU A 41 15.69 -11.04 19.87
N GLY A 42 14.58 -11.18 20.60
CA GLY A 42 13.34 -10.44 20.32
C GLY A 42 13.54 -8.93 20.45
N THR A 43 14.15 -8.48 21.55
CA THR A 43 14.45 -7.06 21.78
C THR A 43 15.43 -6.50 20.74
N LEU A 44 16.46 -7.27 20.37
CA LEU A 44 17.39 -6.86 19.30
C LEU A 44 16.68 -6.75 17.94
N ALA A 45 15.79 -7.69 17.61
CA ALA A 45 15.01 -7.63 16.38
C ALA A 45 14.05 -6.43 16.33
N GLU A 46 13.48 -6.03 17.47
CA GLU A 46 12.67 -4.81 17.59
C GLU A 46 13.52 -3.57 17.35
N TYR A 47 14.69 -3.48 18.00
CA TYR A 47 15.64 -2.38 17.81
C TYR A 47 16.11 -2.25 16.36
N GLU A 48 16.50 -3.35 15.70
CA GLU A 48 16.90 -3.32 14.29
C GLU A 48 15.78 -2.84 13.38
N ARG A 49 14.53 -3.23 13.66
CA ARG A 49 13.36 -2.79 12.90
C ARG A 49 13.13 -1.28 13.03
N GLU A 50 13.34 -0.73 14.23
CA GLU A 50 13.27 0.72 14.46
C GLU A 50 14.34 1.45 13.65
N LEU A 51 15.61 1.00 13.71
CA LEU A 51 16.70 1.58 12.92
C LEU A 51 16.46 1.54 11.41
N ILE A 52 15.91 0.44 10.89
CA ILE A 52 15.55 0.34 9.46
C ILE A 52 14.48 1.38 9.11
N THR A 53 13.47 1.52 9.98
CA THR A 53 12.38 2.48 9.76
C THR A 53 12.90 3.92 9.74
N GLU A 54 13.78 4.28 10.67
CA GLU A 54 14.44 5.58 10.72
C GLU A 54 15.22 5.88 9.43
N ARG A 55 16.04 4.93 8.98
CA ARG A 55 16.82 5.09 7.74
C ARG A 55 15.95 5.24 6.51
N VAL A 56 14.88 4.45 6.40
CA VAL A 56 13.92 4.55 5.28
C VAL A 56 13.27 5.92 5.27
N ASN A 57 12.83 6.42 6.43
CA ASN A 57 12.21 7.74 6.54
C ASN A 57 13.18 8.86 6.18
N ALA A 58 14.43 8.78 6.62
CA ALA A 58 15.47 9.74 6.25
C ALA A 58 15.72 9.74 4.73
N GLY A 59 15.79 8.57 4.10
CA GLY A 59 15.92 8.44 2.65
C GLY A 59 14.73 9.02 1.88
N ILE A 60 13.50 8.75 2.34
CA ILE A 60 12.29 9.33 1.77
C ILE A 60 12.31 10.86 1.87
N ALA A 61 12.72 11.41 3.02
CA ALA A 61 12.81 12.85 3.22
C ALA A 61 13.83 13.50 2.27
N ALA A 62 15.02 12.92 2.13
CA ALA A 62 16.05 13.40 1.21
C ALA A 62 15.57 13.37 -0.26
N ALA A 63 14.98 12.26 -0.69
CA ALA A 63 14.45 12.12 -2.04
C ALA A 63 13.29 13.10 -2.32
N LYS A 64 12.40 13.35 -1.34
CA LYS A 64 11.36 14.39 -1.45
C LYS A 64 11.98 15.79 -1.61
N ALA A 65 13.03 16.11 -0.85
CA ALA A 65 13.74 17.39 -0.96
C ALA A 65 14.40 17.57 -2.34
N GLN A 66 14.80 16.48 -2.99
CA GLN A 66 15.31 16.46 -4.38
C GLN A 66 14.20 16.46 -5.44
N GLY A 67 12.93 16.57 -5.06
CA GLY A 67 11.80 16.60 -5.99
C GLY A 67 11.35 15.23 -6.49
N THR A 68 11.81 14.13 -5.88
CA THR A 68 11.36 12.78 -6.26
C THR A 68 9.86 12.63 -5.99
N ARG A 69 9.11 12.28 -7.03
CA ARG A 69 7.69 11.98 -6.91
C ARG A 69 7.48 10.52 -6.54
N PHE A 70 6.91 10.30 -5.35
CA PHE A 70 6.56 8.98 -4.85
C PHE A 70 5.16 8.52 -5.31
N GLY A 71 4.95 7.20 -5.27
CA GLY A 71 3.67 6.58 -5.60
C GLY A 71 3.53 6.22 -7.08
N ARG A 72 2.33 5.74 -7.46
CA ARG A 72 2.05 5.37 -8.85
C ARG A 72 2.12 6.63 -9.74
N PRO A 73 2.87 6.60 -10.85
CA PRO A 73 2.87 7.70 -11.80
C PRO A 73 1.45 8.03 -12.25
N PRO A 74 1.10 9.33 -12.41
CA PRO A 74 -0.20 9.69 -12.96
C PRO A 74 -0.33 9.14 -14.38
N VAL A 75 -1.56 8.84 -14.78
CA VAL A 75 -1.87 8.55 -16.18
C VAL A 75 -1.66 9.85 -16.97
N ASP A 76 -1.13 9.72 -18.18
CA ASP A 76 -0.99 10.81 -19.14
C ASP A 76 -2.31 11.60 -19.28
N PRO A 77 -2.31 12.92 -19.04
CA PRO A 77 -3.48 13.78 -19.19
C PRO A 77 -4.16 13.65 -20.57
N GLU A 78 -3.41 13.52 -21.66
CA GLU A 78 -3.98 13.43 -23.01
C GLU A 78 -4.76 12.13 -23.20
N VAL A 79 -4.26 11.04 -22.63
CA VAL A 79 -4.96 9.74 -22.63
C VAL A 79 -6.24 9.83 -21.82
N VAL A 80 -6.20 10.53 -20.67
CA VAL A 80 -7.38 10.76 -19.84
C VAL A 80 -8.42 11.58 -20.60
N ASP A 81 -8.02 12.68 -21.23
CA ASP A 81 -8.95 13.58 -21.91
C ASP A 81 -9.59 12.90 -23.14
N ARG A 82 -8.80 12.13 -23.91
CA ARG A 82 -9.32 11.31 -25.02
C ARG A 82 -10.36 10.28 -24.56
N LYS A 83 -10.09 9.59 -23.45
CA LYS A 83 -11.03 8.61 -22.88
C LYS A 83 -12.28 9.28 -22.31
N LEU A 84 -12.16 10.46 -21.71
CA LEU A 84 -13.30 11.25 -21.25
C LEU A 84 -14.20 11.67 -22.41
N ALA A 85 -13.65 12.03 -23.57
CA ALA A 85 -14.43 12.35 -24.76
C ALA A 85 -15.24 11.14 -25.26
N ILE A 86 -14.62 9.96 -25.36
CA ILE A 86 -15.33 8.71 -25.73
C ILE A 86 -16.46 8.42 -24.74
N VAL A 87 -16.19 8.54 -23.43
CA VAL A 87 -17.21 8.32 -22.40
C VAL A 87 -18.35 9.34 -22.53
N ALA A 88 -18.06 10.62 -22.79
CA ALA A 88 -19.08 11.65 -22.94
C ALA A 88 -19.99 11.38 -24.14
N GLU A 89 -19.43 10.94 -25.26
CA GLU A 89 -20.20 10.54 -26.45
C GLU A 89 -21.14 9.36 -26.14
N GLU A 90 -20.64 8.31 -25.51
CA GLU A 90 -21.45 7.13 -25.16
C GLU A 90 -22.53 7.46 -24.11
N ARG A 91 -22.27 8.42 -23.23
CA ARG A 91 -23.27 8.94 -22.29
C ARG A 91 -24.37 9.72 -23.00
N ALA A 92 -24.03 10.49 -24.03
CA ALA A 92 -25.01 11.19 -24.86
C ALA A 92 -25.90 10.22 -25.65
N LYS A 93 -25.39 9.04 -26.01
CA LYS A 93 -26.15 7.92 -26.60
C LYS A 93 -27.06 7.18 -25.60
N GLY A 94 -27.12 7.62 -24.34
CA GLY A 94 -28.01 7.07 -23.31
C GLY A 94 -27.42 5.92 -22.48
N ARG A 95 -26.14 5.55 -22.66
CA ARG A 95 -25.53 4.49 -21.84
C ARG A 95 -25.38 4.89 -20.38
N SER A 96 -25.37 3.91 -19.49
CA SER A 96 -25.06 4.13 -18.08
C SER A 96 -23.61 4.60 -17.90
N ALA A 97 -23.31 5.25 -16.77
CA ALA A 97 -21.94 5.68 -16.44
C ALA A 97 -20.99 4.50 -16.22
N GLU A 98 -21.51 3.34 -15.83
CA GLU A 98 -20.74 2.13 -15.61
C GLU A 98 -20.36 1.46 -16.94
N ASP A 99 -21.32 1.33 -17.85
CA ASP A 99 -21.08 0.75 -19.18
C ASP A 99 -20.10 1.61 -19.98
N ALA A 100 -20.34 2.93 -20.00
CA ALA A 100 -19.46 3.86 -20.73
C ALA A 100 -18.03 3.87 -20.15
N ALA A 101 -17.87 3.82 -18.82
CA ALA A 101 -16.54 3.73 -18.20
C ALA A 101 -15.83 2.41 -18.55
N SER A 102 -16.57 1.30 -18.58
CA SER A 102 -16.03 -0.02 -18.87
C SER A 102 -15.48 -0.11 -20.30
N MET A 103 -16.10 0.59 -21.26
CA MET A 103 -15.62 0.65 -22.65
C MET A 103 -14.22 1.24 -22.79
N VAL A 104 -13.81 2.14 -21.88
CA VAL A 104 -12.46 2.73 -21.87
C VAL A 104 -11.52 2.06 -20.86
N GLY A 105 -11.93 0.94 -20.27
CA GLY A 105 -11.17 0.18 -19.27
C GLY A 105 -11.10 0.85 -17.90
N TRP A 106 -12.10 1.67 -17.55
CA TRP A 106 -12.19 2.33 -16.25
C TRP A 106 -13.31 1.77 -15.40
N SER A 107 -13.09 1.69 -14.10
CA SER A 107 -14.20 1.56 -13.15
C SER A 107 -14.99 2.86 -13.08
N ARG A 108 -16.27 2.77 -12.68
CA ARG A 108 -17.12 3.95 -12.43
C ARG A 108 -16.45 4.96 -11.49
N ALA A 109 -15.76 4.50 -10.44
CA ALA A 109 -15.03 5.37 -9.52
C ALA A 109 -13.83 6.08 -10.17
N THR A 110 -13.18 5.44 -11.15
CA THR A 110 -12.05 6.03 -11.91
C THR A 110 -12.55 7.12 -12.85
N LEU A 111 -13.69 6.88 -13.53
CA LEU A 111 -14.36 7.91 -14.34
C LEU A 111 -14.66 9.16 -13.53
N TYR A 112 -15.35 9.04 -12.39
CA TYR A 112 -15.69 10.21 -11.56
C TYR A 112 -14.45 10.93 -11.02
N ARG A 113 -13.38 10.20 -10.71
CA ARG A 113 -12.11 10.80 -10.28
C ARG A 113 -11.48 11.63 -11.39
N HIS A 114 -11.49 11.13 -12.62
CA HIS A 114 -10.98 11.88 -13.77
C HIS A 114 -11.85 13.10 -14.11
N LEU A 115 -13.19 12.99 -14.03
CA LEU A 115 -14.10 14.13 -14.21
C LEU A 115 -13.87 15.23 -13.15
N GLN A 116 -13.73 14.86 -11.88
CA GLN A 116 -13.40 15.82 -10.82
C GLN A 116 -12.01 16.44 -11.03
N GLY A 117 -11.03 15.63 -11.46
CA GLY A 117 -9.70 16.11 -11.80
C GLY A 117 -9.71 17.13 -12.94
N ALA A 118 -10.46 16.86 -14.01
CA ALA A 118 -10.61 17.77 -15.15
C ALA A 118 -11.27 19.09 -14.74
N LYS A 119 -12.35 19.04 -13.93
CA LYS A 119 -13.02 20.24 -13.41
C LYS A 119 -12.08 21.13 -12.59
N ARG A 120 -11.24 20.53 -11.74
CA ARG A 120 -10.23 21.28 -10.94
C ARG A 120 -9.15 21.93 -11.82
N ARG A 121 -8.76 21.28 -12.93
CA ARG A 121 -7.80 21.87 -13.88
C ARG A 121 -8.40 23.07 -14.60
N GLN A 122 -9.67 22.99 -15.01
CA GLN A 122 -10.35 24.11 -15.67
C GLN A 122 -10.52 25.32 -14.74
N SER A 123 -10.95 25.12 -13.49
CA SER A 123 -11.09 26.24 -12.55
C SER A 123 -9.78 26.97 -12.30
N ALA A 124 -8.67 26.23 -12.16
CA ALA A 124 -7.34 26.81 -11.94
C ALA A 124 -6.76 27.53 -13.18
N LEU A 125 -7.37 27.39 -14.36
CA LEU A 125 -6.97 28.08 -15.59
C LEU A 125 -7.79 29.35 -15.86
N THR A 126 -8.86 29.56 -15.08
CA THR A 126 -9.78 30.70 -15.23
C THR A 126 -9.59 31.76 -14.15
N ASP A 127 -8.73 31.47 -13.15
CA ASP A 127 -8.22 32.39 -12.13
C ASP A 127 -6.83 32.93 -12.54
#